data_AF-A0A7X8IWZ7-F1
#
_entry.id   AF-A0A7X8IWZ7-F1
#
_cell.length_a   1.000
_cell.length_b   1.000
_cell.length_c   1.000
_cell.angle_alpha   90.00
_cell.angle_beta   90.00
_cell.angle_gamma   90.00
#
_symmetry.space_group_name_H-M   'P 1'
#
loop_
_entity.id
_entity.type
_entity.pdbx_description
1 polymer ?
#
loop_
_entity_poly.entity_id
_entity_poly.type
_entity_poly.pdbx_seq_one_letter_code
_entity_poly.pdbx_strand_id
1 'polypeptide(L)'
;MIILGILIFVHELGHFLTAKLFKMPVLEFAVGMGPKLFGIKRNDTEYNLRAIPFGGFVNIDGMDYNNPVENGFNTKKTYERFIVLFAGVFMNILFAFILILGLFVANGEEKIDYSNKVGSIEIESAAENILEKGDLILEIDNKEIQNWNDIFTVLSKKETANTCLLIERNSKQMEINVELKYLDSEKRYLLGISPNIQTVKYNIFSGSKRAAVQIKDITILIFKSLKMLILGEVNRKDVSGPIGVLKVVKTVAKSGGIISLLYFTAIISINLAIFNLLPLPALDGGRILFVILEMLKIKVNKNTEESIHRIGLIFFLILLVFITLNDVINWKRDPLDSIKNEKEIEEVMEERVITATEVEIEKNNDNIPLENKNNTENLNEEKNKEYKFEKNSGGINERYSK
;
A
#
# COMPACT_ATOMS: atom_id res chain seq x y z
N MET A 1 9.82 -6.52 15.35
CA MET A 1 10.33 -7.89 15.60
C MET A 1 9.27 -8.80 16.20
N ILE A 2 8.67 -8.47 17.36
CA ILE A 2 7.63 -9.31 18.00
C ILE A 2 6.46 -9.64 17.05
N ILE A 3 5.91 -8.62 16.37
CA ILE A 3 4.79 -8.80 15.42
C ILE A 3 5.14 -9.83 14.34
N LEU A 4 6.26 -9.64 13.65
CA LEU A 4 6.69 -10.56 12.59
C LEU A 4 6.96 -11.97 13.13
N GLY A 5 7.53 -12.10 14.33
CA GLY A 5 7.73 -13.39 15.00
C GLY A 5 6.41 -14.11 15.27
N ILE A 6 5.39 -13.41 15.78
CA ILE A 6 4.05 -13.98 16.01
C ILE A 6 3.40 -14.41 14.70
N LEU A 7 3.49 -13.59 13.64
CA LEU A 7 2.88 -13.90 12.35
C LEU A 7 3.50 -15.15 11.71
N ILE A 8 4.83 -15.26 11.74
CA ILE A 8 5.51 -16.46 11.22
C ILE A 8 5.18 -17.66 12.12
N PHE A 9 5.17 -17.50 13.43
CA PHE A 9 4.77 -18.58 14.34
C PHE A 9 3.36 -19.12 14.03
N VAL A 10 2.38 -18.23 13.84
CA VAL A 10 1.00 -18.62 13.49
C VAL A 10 0.95 -19.37 12.16
N HIS A 11 1.75 -18.95 11.18
CA HIS A 11 1.90 -19.63 9.90
C HIS A 11 2.47 -21.05 10.06
N GLU A 12 3.62 -21.17 10.72
CA GLU A 12 4.27 -22.47 10.99
C GLU A 12 3.39 -23.40 11.82
N LEU A 13 2.61 -22.84 12.76
CA LEU A 13 1.64 -23.58 13.55
C LEU A 13 0.58 -24.25 12.66
N GLY A 14 0.15 -23.61 11.57
CA GLY A 14 -0.78 -24.19 10.62
C GLY A 14 -0.26 -25.47 9.97
N HIS A 15 0.95 -25.42 9.43
CA HIS A 15 1.62 -26.60 8.88
C HIS A 15 1.83 -27.67 9.94
N PHE A 16 2.29 -27.29 11.13
CA PHE A 16 2.54 -28.22 12.23
C PHE A 16 1.28 -28.98 12.65
N LEU A 17 0.18 -28.26 12.91
CA LEU A 17 -1.07 -28.86 13.39
C LEU A 17 -1.65 -29.83 12.35
N THR A 18 -1.62 -29.46 11.07
CA THR A 18 -2.16 -30.30 10.00
C THR A 18 -1.24 -31.48 9.66
N ALA A 19 0.08 -31.31 9.72
CA ALA A 19 1.03 -32.43 9.60
C ALA A 19 0.80 -33.48 10.70
N LYS A 20 0.61 -33.02 11.95
CA LYS A 20 0.26 -33.91 13.07
C LYS A 20 -1.09 -34.59 12.88
N LEU A 21 -2.10 -33.88 12.36
CA LEU A 21 -3.41 -34.45 12.04
C LEU A 21 -3.31 -35.61 11.03
N PHE A 22 -2.50 -35.47 9.99
CA PHE A 22 -2.28 -36.53 8.99
C PHE A 22 -1.21 -37.55 9.37
N LYS A 23 -0.70 -37.49 10.61
CA LYS A 23 0.33 -38.39 11.13
C LYS A 23 1.61 -38.35 10.29
N MET A 24 2.00 -37.18 9.82
CA MET A 24 3.32 -36.94 9.21
C MET A 24 4.36 -36.79 10.34
N PRO A 25 5.54 -37.43 10.22
CA PRO A 25 6.65 -37.19 11.15
C PRO A 25 7.06 -35.71 11.10
N VAL A 26 7.14 -35.08 12.26
CA VAL A 26 7.64 -33.72 12.43
C VAL A 26 8.86 -33.82 13.32
N LEU A 27 10.03 -33.56 12.77
CA LEU A 27 11.30 -33.70 13.48
C LEU A 27 11.51 -32.54 14.44
N GLU A 28 11.16 -31.32 14.01
CA GLU A 28 11.36 -30.10 14.79
C GLU A 28 10.22 -29.11 14.56
N PHE A 29 9.80 -28.43 15.63
CA PHE A 29 8.98 -27.24 15.59
C PHE A 29 9.68 -26.16 16.42
N ALA A 30 10.15 -25.11 15.75
CA ALA A 30 10.97 -24.09 16.38
C ALA A 30 10.33 -22.71 16.33
N VAL A 31 10.40 -21.98 17.45
CA VAL A 31 10.08 -20.56 17.52
C VAL A 31 11.38 -19.78 17.48
N GLY A 32 11.49 -18.85 16.53
CA GLY A 32 12.70 -18.10 16.26
C GLY A 32 13.71 -18.85 15.39
N MET A 33 14.89 -18.24 15.20
CA MET A 33 15.99 -18.74 14.38
C MET A 33 17.32 -18.73 15.14
N GLY A 34 18.37 -19.31 14.55
CA GLY A 34 19.71 -19.32 15.13
C GLY A 34 19.90 -20.41 16.20
N PRO A 35 20.88 -20.26 17.12
CA PRO A 35 21.21 -21.31 18.09
C PRO A 35 20.04 -21.61 19.04
N LYS A 36 19.92 -22.89 19.42
CA LYS A 36 18.92 -23.39 20.37
C LYS A 36 19.21 -22.83 21.77
N LEU A 37 18.23 -22.16 22.38
CA LEU A 37 18.30 -21.70 23.77
C LEU A 37 17.73 -22.76 24.71
N PHE A 38 16.55 -23.27 24.37
CA PHE A 38 15.83 -24.26 25.16
C PHE A 38 15.08 -25.20 24.23
N GLY A 39 14.87 -26.45 24.64
CA GLY A 39 13.96 -27.31 23.91
C GLY A 39 13.61 -28.60 24.63
N ILE A 40 12.44 -29.13 24.29
CA ILE A 40 11.86 -30.34 24.88
C ILE A 40 11.52 -31.30 23.74
N LYS A 41 11.86 -32.59 23.90
CA LYS A 41 11.43 -33.62 22.96
C LYS A 41 10.14 -34.28 23.47
N ARG A 42 9.09 -34.32 22.63
CA ARG A 42 7.82 -34.99 22.94
C ARG A 42 7.27 -35.65 21.69
N ASN A 43 6.95 -36.95 21.78
CA ASN A 43 6.38 -37.76 20.68
C ASN A 43 7.14 -37.55 19.36
N ASP A 44 8.45 -37.79 19.40
CA ASP A 44 9.42 -37.67 18.30
C ASP A 44 9.62 -36.28 17.69
N THR A 45 8.94 -35.26 18.20
CA THR A 45 9.17 -33.86 17.81
C THR A 45 10.01 -33.12 18.84
N GLU A 46 11.03 -32.41 18.37
CA GLU A 46 11.73 -31.40 19.16
C GLU A 46 11.00 -30.06 19.11
N TYR A 47 10.61 -29.55 20.27
CA TYR A 47 10.04 -28.21 20.42
C TYR A 47 11.15 -27.29 20.90
N ASN A 48 11.60 -26.39 20.04
CA ASN A 48 12.80 -25.58 20.29
C ASN A 48 12.47 -24.08 20.35
N LEU A 49 13.04 -23.38 21.32
CA LEU A 49 13.11 -21.93 21.36
C LEU A 49 14.52 -21.51 20.97
N ARG A 50 14.64 -20.65 19.96
CA ARG A 50 15.93 -20.22 19.40
C ARG A 50 16.23 -18.75 19.72
N ALA A 51 17.51 -18.38 19.65
CA ALA A 51 18.01 -17.10 20.16
C ALA A 51 17.46 -15.87 19.43
N ILE A 52 17.15 -16.00 18.15
CA ILE A 52 16.67 -14.90 17.32
C ILE A 52 15.13 -14.92 17.34
N PRO A 53 14.45 -13.94 17.96
CA PRO A 53 13.00 -13.98 18.20
C PRO A 53 12.16 -13.57 16.98
N PHE A 54 12.73 -13.62 15.78
CA PHE A 54 12.00 -13.44 14.53
C PHE A 54 12.05 -14.74 13.74
N GLY A 55 10.92 -15.09 13.12
CA GLY A 55 10.78 -16.34 12.38
C GLY A 55 10.43 -17.54 13.25
N GLY A 56 10.53 -18.70 12.62
CA GLY A 56 10.22 -20.01 13.13
C GLY A 56 10.26 -20.97 11.95
N PHE A 57 10.27 -22.27 12.23
CA PHE A 57 10.11 -23.25 11.17
C PHE A 57 9.51 -24.53 11.72
N VAL A 58 8.76 -25.23 10.87
CA VAL A 58 8.41 -26.63 11.05
C VAL A 58 9.24 -27.50 10.11
N ASN A 59 9.94 -28.49 10.68
CA ASN A 59 10.65 -29.50 9.92
C ASN A 59 9.76 -30.75 9.80
N ILE A 60 9.00 -30.83 8.71
CA ILE A 60 8.19 -31.98 8.35
C ILE A 60 9.06 -32.93 7.54
N ASP A 61 9.13 -34.20 7.95
CA ASP A 61 9.98 -35.18 7.28
C ASP A 61 9.42 -35.54 5.89
N GLY A 62 10.31 -35.88 4.96
CA GLY A 62 9.96 -36.15 3.57
C GLY A 62 9.51 -34.93 2.75
N MET A 63 9.87 -33.70 3.17
CA MET A 63 9.72 -32.47 2.36
C MET A 63 10.74 -32.35 1.22
N ASP A 64 11.82 -33.15 1.29
CA ASP A 64 12.75 -33.46 0.21
C ASP A 64 12.22 -34.72 -0.52
N TYR A 65 12.08 -34.66 -1.84
CA TYR A 65 11.49 -35.73 -2.64
C TYR A 65 12.50 -36.81 -3.05
N ASN A 66 13.81 -36.59 -2.86
CA ASN A 66 14.83 -37.56 -3.24
C ASN A 66 14.82 -38.81 -2.35
N ASN A 67 14.37 -38.66 -1.11
CA ASN A 67 14.35 -39.73 -0.11
C ASN A 67 12.91 -39.96 0.36
N PRO A 68 12.18 -40.95 -0.20
CA PRO A 68 10.84 -41.29 0.28
C PRO A 68 10.91 -41.71 1.75
N VAL A 69 10.13 -41.03 2.59
CA VAL A 69 10.06 -41.31 4.02
C VAL A 69 8.74 -41.98 4.34
N GLU A 70 8.77 -43.05 5.14
CA GLU A 70 7.55 -43.72 5.60
C GLU A 70 6.66 -42.73 6.35
N ASN A 71 5.41 -42.58 5.91
CA ASN A 71 4.48 -41.56 6.40
C ASN A 71 4.95 -40.09 6.25
N GLY A 72 6.09 -39.85 5.60
CA GLY A 72 6.61 -38.52 5.31
C GLY A 72 5.76 -37.77 4.30
N PHE A 73 6.00 -36.46 4.19
CA PHE A 73 5.24 -35.58 3.31
C PHE A 73 5.18 -36.13 1.88
N ASN A 74 6.32 -36.52 1.29
CA ASN A 74 6.40 -37.03 -0.08
C ASN A 74 5.62 -38.33 -0.36
N THR A 75 5.34 -39.18 0.65
CA THR A 75 4.59 -40.44 0.49
C THR A 75 3.08 -40.31 0.79
N LYS A 76 2.66 -39.17 1.36
CA LYS A 76 1.24 -38.89 1.66
C LYS A 76 0.44 -38.56 0.42
N LYS A 77 -0.88 -38.70 0.52
CA LYS A 77 -1.78 -38.42 -0.60
C LYS A 77 -1.71 -36.95 -0.98
N THR A 78 -1.92 -36.65 -2.27
CA THR A 78 -1.86 -35.28 -2.80
C THR A 78 -2.73 -34.29 -2.03
N TYR A 79 -3.94 -34.68 -1.62
CA TYR A 79 -4.82 -33.80 -0.85
C TYR A 79 -4.31 -33.54 0.58
N GLU A 80 -3.66 -34.52 1.22
CA GLU A 80 -3.08 -34.36 2.56
C GLU A 80 -1.93 -33.35 2.50
N ARG A 81 -1.05 -33.50 1.51
CA ARG A 81 0.02 -32.53 1.23
C ARG A 81 -0.53 -31.14 0.93
N PHE A 82 -1.56 -31.04 0.10
CA PHE A 82 -2.21 -29.77 -0.22
C PHE A 82 -2.74 -29.09 1.04
N ILE A 83 -3.46 -29.81 1.89
CA ILE A 83 -4.02 -29.24 3.14
C ILE A 83 -2.89 -28.77 4.05
N VAL A 84 -1.81 -29.55 4.20
CA VAL A 84 -0.65 -29.14 5.02
C VAL A 84 -0.02 -27.86 4.50
N LEU A 85 0.24 -27.76 3.19
CA LEU A 85 0.82 -26.55 2.60
C LEU A 85 -0.14 -25.36 2.69
N PHE A 86 -1.44 -25.56 2.49
CA PHE A 86 -2.43 -24.50 2.58
C PHE A 86 -2.67 -24.02 4.02
N ALA A 87 -2.42 -24.88 5.02
CA ALA A 87 -2.73 -24.60 6.42
C ALA A 87 -1.98 -23.37 6.97
N GLY A 88 -0.73 -23.16 6.56
CA GLY A 88 0.02 -21.96 6.98
C GLY A 88 -0.62 -20.67 6.47
N VAL A 89 -1.01 -20.64 5.18
CA VAL A 89 -1.74 -19.51 4.58
C VAL A 89 -3.07 -19.29 5.29
N PHE A 90 -3.83 -20.37 5.49
CA PHE A 90 -5.13 -20.32 6.17
C PHE A 90 -5.04 -19.75 7.59
N MET A 91 -4.05 -20.17 8.38
CA MET A 91 -3.87 -19.70 9.76
C MET A 91 -3.57 -18.20 9.84
N ASN A 92 -2.84 -17.64 8.89
CA ASN A 92 -2.63 -16.20 8.82
C ASN A 92 -3.93 -15.44 8.51
N ILE A 93 -4.72 -15.90 7.53
CA ILE A 93 -6.03 -15.30 7.25
C ILE A 93 -6.96 -15.41 8.47
N LEU A 94 -6.97 -16.56 9.15
CA LEU A 94 -7.76 -16.77 10.36
C LEU A 94 -7.31 -15.84 11.50
N PHE A 95 -6.00 -15.67 11.69
CA PHE A 95 -5.46 -14.77 12.69
C PHE A 95 -5.82 -13.31 12.40
N ALA A 96 -5.70 -12.86 11.15
CA ALA A 96 -6.16 -11.54 10.72
C ALA A 96 -7.66 -11.34 10.99
N PHE A 97 -8.48 -12.35 10.69
CA PHE A 97 -9.91 -12.33 10.95
C PHE A 97 -10.22 -12.14 12.44
N ILE A 98 -9.56 -12.91 13.32
CA ILE A 98 -9.73 -12.79 14.78
C ILE A 98 -9.34 -11.41 15.28
N LEU A 99 -8.22 -10.86 14.79
CA LEU A 99 -7.78 -9.50 15.16
C LEU A 99 -8.79 -8.44 14.72
N ILE A 100 -9.20 -8.44 13.46
CA ILE A 100 -10.14 -7.45 12.92
C ILE A 100 -11.50 -7.56 13.61
N LEU A 101 -12.00 -8.79 13.82
CA LEU A 101 -13.24 -9.03 14.55
C LEU A 101 -13.15 -8.49 15.98
N GLY A 102 -12.06 -8.79 16.69
CA GLY A 102 -11.83 -8.31 18.05
C GLY A 102 -11.85 -6.78 18.13
N LEU A 103 -11.19 -6.11 17.18
CA LEU A 103 -11.18 -4.64 17.07
C LEU A 103 -12.58 -4.08 16.80
N PHE A 104 -13.32 -4.65 15.84
CA PHE A 104 -14.68 -4.16 15.53
C PHE A 104 -15.68 -4.38 16.66
N VAL A 105 -15.55 -5.46 17.43
CA VAL A 105 -16.41 -5.72 18.59
C VAL A 105 -16.03 -4.83 19.78
N ALA A 106 -14.73 -4.64 20.03
CA ALA A 106 -14.25 -3.88 21.19
C ALA A 106 -14.35 -2.36 20.99
N ASN A 107 -13.95 -1.87 19.82
CA ASN A 107 -13.81 -0.44 19.53
C ASN A 107 -14.86 0.08 18.56
N GLY A 108 -15.48 -0.80 17.77
CA GLY A 108 -16.26 -0.39 16.61
C GLY A 108 -15.38 -0.08 15.41
N GLU A 109 -16.02 0.42 14.36
CA GLU A 109 -15.36 0.90 13.15
C GLU A 109 -15.68 2.37 12.98
N GLU A 110 -14.66 3.19 12.79
CA GLU A 110 -14.82 4.57 12.39
C GLU A 110 -15.18 4.62 10.90
N LYS A 111 -16.39 5.11 10.60
CA LYS A 111 -16.84 5.36 9.25
C LYS A 111 -16.89 6.85 8.99
N ILE A 112 -16.27 7.23 7.89
CA ILE A 112 -16.37 8.57 7.34
C ILE A 112 -17.77 8.75 6.77
N ASP A 113 -18.45 9.79 7.24
CA ASP A 113 -19.67 10.30 6.64
C ASP A 113 -19.29 11.09 5.38
N TYR A 114 -19.53 10.49 4.21
CA TYR A 114 -19.23 11.12 2.92
C TYR A 114 -20.32 12.10 2.47
N SER A 115 -21.25 12.52 3.33
CA SER A 115 -22.11 13.67 3.01
C SER A 115 -21.28 14.94 2.83
N ASN A 116 -21.88 15.97 2.23
CA ASN A 116 -21.27 17.30 2.10
C ASN A 116 -21.29 18.11 3.42
N LYS A 117 -21.32 17.43 4.57
CA LYS A 117 -21.49 18.04 5.89
C LYS A 117 -20.17 18.19 6.61
N VAL A 118 -19.88 19.39 7.12
CA VAL A 118 -18.70 19.68 7.93
C VAL A 118 -18.79 18.93 9.26
N GLY A 119 -17.85 18.03 9.52
CA GLY A 119 -17.81 17.21 10.73
C GLY A 119 -16.97 17.82 11.86
N SER A 120 -15.80 18.33 11.52
CA SER A 120 -14.93 19.06 12.42
C SER A 120 -14.12 20.10 11.66
N ILE A 121 -13.63 21.10 12.40
CA ILE A 121 -12.83 22.20 11.89
C ILE A 121 -11.51 22.17 12.64
N GLU A 122 -10.42 22.26 11.90
CA GLU A 122 -9.07 22.28 12.46
C GLU A 122 -8.77 23.64 13.08
N ILE A 123 -8.05 23.62 14.21
CA ILE A 123 -7.56 24.83 14.88
C ILE A 123 -6.51 25.51 13.99
N GLU A 124 -6.51 26.83 13.94
CA GLU A 124 -5.67 27.70 13.09
C GLU A 124 -5.84 27.49 11.58
N SER A 125 -6.98 26.95 11.17
CA SER A 125 -7.34 26.76 9.77
C SER A 125 -8.05 27.96 9.15
N ALA A 126 -8.14 27.98 7.82
CA ALA A 126 -8.93 28.96 7.08
C ALA A 126 -10.43 28.91 7.48
N ALA A 127 -10.92 27.77 7.96
CA ALA A 127 -12.32 27.57 8.34
C ALA A 127 -12.66 27.91 9.80
N GLU A 128 -11.67 28.03 10.71
CA GLU A 128 -11.87 28.03 12.18
C GLU A 128 -12.88 29.05 12.72
N ASN A 129 -13.05 30.20 12.06
CA ASN A 129 -13.98 31.25 12.47
C ASN A 129 -15.03 31.58 11.40
N ILE A 130 -15.12 30.75 10.36
CA ILE A 130 -15.97 31.01 9.19
C ILE A 130 -17.04 29.93 9.07
N LEU A 131 -16.63 28.68 9.18
CA LEU A 131 -17.52 27.53 9.13
C LEU A 131 -17.89 27.07 10.54
N GLU A 132 -18.99 26.34 10.64
CA GLU A 132 -19.43 25.69 11.86
C GLU A 132 -19.61 24.20 11.63
N LYS A 133 -19.43 23.42 12.69
CA LYS A 133 -19.73 21.99 12.65
C LYS A 133 -21.21 21.81 12.29
N GLY A 134 -21.45 21.07 11.21
CA GLY A 134 -22.78 20.74 10.71
C GLY A 134 -23.22 21.55 9.50
N ASP A 135 -22.46 22.54 9.07
CA ASP A 135 -22.68 23.23 7.80
C ASP A 135 -22.69 22.24 6.63
N LEU A 136 -23.60 22.44 5.68
CA LEU A 136 -23.60 21.71 4.41
C LEU A 136 -22.92 22.56 3.35
N ILE A 137 -21.90 22.04 2.69
CA ILE A 137 -21.24 22.71 1.57
C ILE A 137 -21.97 22.30 0.29
N LEU A 138 -22.68 23.26 -0.32
CA LEU A 138 -23.47 23.03 -1.52
C LEU A 138 -22.66 23.31 -2.77
N GLU A 139 -21.81 24.34 -2.76
CA GLU A 139 -20.93 24.66 -3.89
C GLU A 139 -19.57 25.18 -3.42
N ILE A 140 -18.55 24.95 -4.25
CA ILE A 140 -17.21 25.54 -4.14
C ILE A 140 -16.85 26.14 -5.50
N ASP A 141 -16.74 27.46 -5.57
CA ASP A 141 -16.47 28.23 -6.80
C ASP A 141 -17.39 27.85 -7.97
N ASN A 142 -18.70 27.87 -7.69
CA ASN A 142 -19.78 27.51 -8.62
C ASN A 142 -19.76 26.03 -9.09
N LYS A 143 -18.99 25.16 -8.42
CA LYS A 143 -19.07 23.70 -8.64
C LYS A 143 -19.92 23.07 -7.56
N GLU A 144 -20.96 22.37 -7.99
CA GLU A 144 -21.87 21.63 -7.10
C GLU A 144 -21.11 20.54 -6.33
N ILE A 145 -21.41 20.46 -5.03
CA ILE A 145 -20.85 19.50 -4.10
C ILE A 145 -21.98 18.59 -3.60
N GLN A 146 -21.94 17.33 -3.99
CA GLN A 146 -22.92 16.33 -3.58
C GLN A 146 -22.42 15.50 -2.39
N ASN A 147 -21.10 15.29 -2.32
CA ASN A 147 -20.49 14.44 -1.33
C ASN A 147 -19.09 14.96 -0.93
N TRP A 148 -18.53 14.39 0.13
CA TRP A 148 -17.24 14.81 0.67
C TRP A 148 -16.07 14.66 -0.31
N ASN A 149 -16.10 13.69 -1.23
CA ASN A 149 -15.04 13.51 -2.22
C ASN A 149 -15.03 14.65 -3.25
N ASP A 150 -16.18 15.25 -3.54
CA ASP A 150 -16.26 16.40 -4.44
C ASP A 150 -15.53 17.60 -3.81
N ILE A 151 -15.71 17.82 -2.50
CA ILE A 151 -14.98 18.84 -1.73
C ILE A 151 -13.47 18.64 -1.90
N PHE A 152 -12.99 17.42 -1.65
CA PHE A 152 -11.57 17.10 -1.79
C PHE A 152 -11.08 17.32 -3.22
N THR A 153 -11.84 16.88 -4.22
CA THR A 153 -11.46 16.96 -5.64
C THR A 153 -11.40 18.40 -6.15
N VAL A 154 -12.31 19.26 -5.69
CA VAL A 154 -12.33 20.67 -6.08
C VAL A 154 -11.18 21.41 -5.39
N LEU A 155 -11.02 21.23 -4.08
CA LEU A 155 -9.97 21.92 -3.31
C LEU A 155 -8.56 21.43 -3.66
N SER A 156 -8.37 20.15 -4.03
CA SER A 156 -7.05 19.63 -4.40
C SER A 156 -6.50 20.24 -5.70
N LYS A 157 -7.37 20.76 -6.56
CA LYS A 157 -7.02 21.40 -7.83
C LYS A 157 -6.89 22.91 -7.73
N LYS A 158 -6.97 23.49 -6.53
CA LYS A 158 -6.87 24.92 -6.33
C LYS A 158 -5.44 25.41 -6.45
N GLU A 159 -5.26 26.41 -7.29
CA GLU A 159 -3.99 27.14 -7.48
C GLU A 159 -3.97 28.50 -6.77
N THR A 160 -5.14 29.00 -6.36
CA THR A 160 -5.31 30.28 -5.69
C THR A 160 -5.83 30.11 -4.27
N ALA A 161 -5.49 31.05 -3.40
CA ALA A 161 -5.95 31.06 -2.02
C ALA A 161 -7.45 31.37 -1.91
N ASN A 162 -8.01 32.17 -2.81
CA ASN A 162 -9.41 32.60 -2.69
C ASN A 162 -10.37 31.52 -3.19
N THR A 163 -11.39 31.25 -2.38
CA THR A 163 -12.49 30.34 -2.71
C THR A 163 -13.82 30.94 -2.25
N CYS A 164 -14.85 30.83 -3.09
CA CYS A 164 -16.22 31.11 -2.67
C CYS A 164 -16.94 29.80 -2.32
N LEU A 165 -17.56 29.74 -1.15
CA LEU A 165 -18.34 28.62 -0.67
C LEU A 165 -19.82 29.02 -0.63
N LEU A 166 -20.70 28.23 -1.23
CA LEU A 166 -22.12 28.27 -0.94
C LEU A 166 -22.41 27.23 0.13
N ILE A 167 -22.83 27.66 1.32
CA ILE A 167 -23.17 26.76 2.42
C ILE A 167 -24.63 26.89 2.84
N GLU A 168 -25.15 25.83 3.46
CA GLU A 168 -26.41 25.86 4.19
C GLU A 168 -26.16 25.68 5.70
N ARG A 169 -26.56 26.69 6.48
CA ARG A 169 -26.53 26.68 7.95
C ARG A 169 -27.94 26.97 8.47
N ASN A 170 -28.48 26.08 9.31
CA ASN A 170 -29.85 26.21 9.85
C ASN A 170 -30.92 26.45 8.76
N SER A 171 -30.85 25.71 7.64
CA SER A 171 -31.75 25.81 6.48
C SER A 171 -31.75 27.17 5.78
N LYS A 172 -30.69 27.96 5.95
CA LYS A 172 -30.45 29.19 5.19
C LYS A 172 -29.17 29.05 4.39
N GLN A 173 -29.24 29.40 3.11
CA GLN A 173 -28.08 29.44 2.24
C GLN A 173 -27.35 30.78 2.41
N MET A 174 -26.02 30.71 2.37
CA MET A 174 -25.16 31.89 2.37
C MET A 174 -23.88 31.63 1.59
N GLU A 175 -23.44 32.66 0.87
CA GLU A 175 -22.14 32.67 0.22
C GLU A 175 -21.10 33.22 1.17
N ILE A 176 -19.96 32.54 1.24
CA ILE A 176 -18.85 32.88 2.11
C ILE A 176 -17.56 32.82 1.28
N ASN A 177 -16.85 33.93 1.22
CA ASN A 177 -15.50 33.97 0.67
C ASN A 177 -14.49 33.57 1.74
N VAL A 178 -13.63 32.61 1.41
CA VAL A 178 -12.59 32.09 2.30
C VAL A 178 -11.24 32.19 1.60
N GLU A 179 -10.24 32.67 2.33
CA GLU A 179 -8.85 32.60 1.94
C GLU A 179 -8.23 31.32 2.53
N LEU A 180 -7.97 30.35 1.66
CA LEU A 180 -7.38 29.07 1.99
C LEU A 180 -5.94 29.23 2.46
N LYS A 181 -5.52 28.39 3.41
CA LYS A 181 -4.15 28.38 3.92
C LYS A 181 -3.30 27.47 3.05
N TYR A 182 -2.22 27.98 2.47
CA TYR A 182 -1.26 27.13 1.77
C TYR A 182 -0.45 26.33 2.79
N LEU A 183 -0.44 25.00 2.64
CA LEU A 183 0.35 24.13 3.48
C LEU A 183 1.55 23.60 2.70
N ASP A 184 2.74 24.15 3.01
CA ASP A 184 3.99 23.80 2.32
C ASP A 184 4.30 22.30 2.35
N SER A 185 3.97 21.61 3.45
CA SER A 185 4.21 20.18 3.59
C SER A 185 3.40 19.31 2.64
N GLU A 186 2.27 19.81 2.16
CA GLU A 186 1.37 19.13 1.21
C GLU A 186 1.33 19.82 -0.16
N LYS A 187 2.05 20.94 -0.34
CA LYS A 187 2.11 21.78 -1.54
C LYS A 187 0.72 22.11 -2.12
N ARG A 188 -0.27 22.34 -1.26
CA ARG A 188 -1.66 22.63 -1.67
C ARG A 188 -2.34 23.58 -0.70
N TYR A 189 -3.41 24.21 -1.18
CA TYR A 189 -4.30 25.03 -0.36
C TYR A 189 -5.27 24.15 0.43
N LEU A 190 -5.46 24.47 1.71
CA LEU A 190 -6.34 23.75 2.60
C LEU A 190 -7.38 24.69 3.23
N LEU A 191 -8.60 24.17 3.30
CA LEU A 191 -9.69 24.79 4.04
C LEU A 191 -9.63 24.45 5.53
N GLY A 192 -9.11 23.27 5.88
CA GLY A 192 -8.97 22.76 7.26
C GLY A 192 -10.29 22.29 7.88
N ILE A 193 -11.08 21.58 7.07
CA ILE A 193 -12.29 20.88 7.51
C ILE A 193 -12.12 19.37 7.34
N SER A 194 -12.80 18.61 8.19
CA SER A 194 -12.83 17.14 8.12
C SER A 194 -14.27 16.63 8.14
N PRO A 195 -14.52 15.47 7.51
CA PRO A 195 -15.85 14.89 7.46
C PRO A 195 -16.25 14.41 8.86
N ASN A 196 -17.56 14.21 9.06
CA ASN A 196 -18.01 13.64 10.32
C ASN A 196 -17.58 12.17 10.40
N ILE A 197 -16.99 11.77 11.53
CA ILE A 197 -16.57 10.39 11.76
C ILE A 197 -17.58 9.77 12.73
N GLN A 198 -18.23 8.70 12.28
CA GLN A 198 -19.19 7.96 13.09
C GLN A 198 -18.61 6.61 13.48
N THR A 199 -18.63 6.28 14.78
CA THR A 199 -18.22 4.96 15.26
C THR A 199 -19.39 3.99 15.20
N VAL A 200 -19.33 3.04 14.28
CA VAL A 200 -20.32 1.95 14.17
C VAL A 200 -19.86 0.79 15.05
N LYS A 201 -20.65 0.44 16.07
CA LYS A 201 -20.38 -0.71 16.93
C LYS A 201 -20.96 -1.99 16.32
N TYR A 202 -20.23 -3.09 16.43
CA TYR A 202 -20.65 -4.40 15.96
C TYR A 202 -20.78 -5.39 17.12
N ASN A 203 -21.74 -6.31 17.01
CA ASN A 203 -21.73 -7.52 17.83
C ASN A 203 -20.88 -8.59 17.14
N ILE A 204 -20.67 -9.74 17.78
CA ILE A 204 -19.82 -10.81 17.23
C ILE A 204 -20.33 -11.26 15.84
N PHE A 205 -21.64 -11.35 15.63
CA PHE A 205 -22.19 -11.84 14.37
C PHE A 205 -22.08 -10.82 13.23
N SER A 206 -22.52 -9.56 13.46
CA SER A 206 -22.39 -8.50 12.47
C SER A 206 -20.93 -8.11 12.23
N GLY A 207 -20.11 -8.13 13.29
CA GLY A 207 -18.68 -7.92 13.24
C GLY A 207 -17.96 -9.00 12.43
N SER A 208 -18.38 -10.27 12.53
CA SER A 208 -17.82 -11.37 11.73
C SER A 208 -18.04 -11.14 10.24
N LYS A 209 -19.26 -10.73 9.86
CA LYS A 209 -19.57 -10.38 8.46
C LYS A 209 -18.73 -9.19 8.00
N ARG A 210 -18.61 -8.14 8.84
CA ARG A 210 -17.82 -6.95 8.52
C ARG A 210 -16.33 -7.25 8.39
N ALA A 211 -15.78 -8.10 9.26
CA ALA A 211 -14.38 -8.54 9.23
C ALA A 211 -14.07 -9.34 7.96
N ALA A 212 -14.97 -10.23 7.53
CA ALA A 212 -14.84 -10.94 6.25
C ALA A 212 -14.82 -9.98 5.06
N VAL A 213 -15.70 -8.96 5.06
CA VAL A 213 -15.67 -7.89 4.04
C VAL A 213 -14.36 -7.11 4.11
N GLN A 214 -13.88 -6.77 5.30
CA GLN A 214 -12.62 -6.04 5.47
C GLN A 214 -11.41 -6.81 4.91
N ILE A 215 -11.35 -8.13 5.15
CA ILE A 215 -10.31 -8.99 4.58
C ILE A 215 -10.39 -8.98 3.06
N LYS A 216 -11.60 -9.08 2.48
CA LYS A 216 -11.81 -9.00 1.04
C LYS A 216 -11.31 -7.66 0.48
N ASP A 217 -11.64 -6.55 1.13
CA ASP A 217 -11.23 -5.21 0.68
C ASP A 217 -9.71 -5.05 0.74
N ILE A 218 -9.07 -5.47 1.84
CA ILE A 218 -7.61 -5.48 1.97
C ILE A 218 -6.98 -6.37 0.90
N THR A 219 -7.54 -7.55 0.65
CA THR A 219 -7.06 -8.48 -0.38
C THR A 219 -7.11 -7.85 -1.77
N ILE A 220 -8.23 -7.22 -2.13
CA ILE A 220 -8.39 -6.52 -3.42
C ILE A 220 -7.35 -5.40 -3.54
N LEU A 221 -7.14 -4.63 -2.47
CA LEU A 221 -6.15 -3.56 -2.46
C LEU A 221 -4.74 -4.08 -2.69
N ILE A 222 -4.36 -5.19 -2.02
CA ILE A 222 -3.05 -5.83 -2.19
C ILE A 222 -2.85 -6.26 -3.65
N PHE A 223 -3.84 -6.92 -4.27
CA PHE A 223 -3.75 -7.29 -5.69
C PHE A 223 -3.67 -6.08 -6.61
N LYS A 224 -4.40 -5.00 -6.32
CA LYS A 224 -4.29 -3.74 -7.08
C LYS A 224 -2.88 -3.17 -6.97
N SER A 225 -2.31 -3.10 -5.76
CA SER A 225 -0.94 -2.63 -5.55
C SER A 225 0.11 -3.51 -6.25
N LEU A 226 -0.06 -4.83 -6.23
CA LEU A 226 0.81 -5.75 -6.97
C LEU A 226 0.70 -5.52 -8.49
N LYS A 227 -0.51 -5.28 -9.02
CA LYS A 227 -0.72 -4.97 -10.43
C LYS A 227 -0.02 -3.66 -10.83
N MET A 228 -0.17 -2.60 -10.02
CA MET A 228 0.49 -1.31 -10.27
C MET A 228 2.02 -1.45 -10.26
N LEU A 229 2.56 -2.26 -9.34
CA LEU A 229 4.00 -2.54 -9.28
C LEU A 229 4.51 -3.24 -10.54
N ILE A 230 3.78 -4.24 -11.04
CA ILE A 230 4.16 -4.99 -12.25
C ILE A 230 4.04 -4.11 -13.50
N LEU A 231 3.06 -3.21 -13.55
CA LEU A 231 2.86 -2.26 -14.65
C LEU A 231 3.86 -1.09 -14.63
N GLY A 232 4.68 -0.95 -13.58
CA GLY A 232 5.64 0.15 -13.44
C GLY A 232 4.99 1.49 -13.08
N GLU A 233 3.74 1.49 -12.63
CA GLU A 233 3.00 2.68 -12.19
C GLU A 233 3.46 3.18 -10.80
N VAL A 234 4.36 2.44 -10.14
CA VAL A 234 4.89 2.75 -8.82
C VAL A 234 6.38 3.09 -8.94
N ASN A 235 6.79 4.23 -8.38
CA ASN A 235 8.21 4.59 -8.38
C ASN A 235 9.01 3.64 -7.48
N ARG A 236 10.27 3.38 -7.84
CA ARG A 236 11.22 2.59 -7.02
C ARG A 236 11.34 3.10 -5.58
N LYS A 237 11.17 4.40 -5.36
CA LYS A 237 11.22 5.06 -4.04
C LYS A 237 10.01 4.77 -3.14
N ASP A 238 8.95 4.19 -3.68
CA ASP A 238 7.70 3.89 -2.98
C ASP A 238 7.60 2.41 -2.60
N VAL A 239 8.55 1.58 -3.04
CA VAL A 239 8.67 0.18 -2.65
C VAL A 239 9.47 0.08 -1.36
N SER A 240 8.80 -0.35 -0.29
CA SER A 240 9.41 -0.60 1.01
C SER A 240 9.84 -2.06 1.16
N GLY A 241 11.08 -2.29 1.58
CA GLY A 241 11.59 -3.59 1.99
C GLY A 241 11.42 -3.88 3.48
N PRO A 242 12.13 -4.92 3.98
CA PRO A 242 12.06 -5.33 5.38
C PRO A 242 12.40 -4.21 6.37
N ILE A 243 13.32 -3.32 6.00
CA ILE A 243 13.75 -2.20 6.84
C ILE A 243 12.72 -1.07 6.79
N GLY A 244 12.14 -0.78 5.63
CA GLY A 244 11.04 0.17 5.45
C GLY A 244 9.82 -0.20 6.29
N VAL A 245 9.44 -1.49 6.32
CA VAL A 245 8.34 -1.99 7.16
C VAL A 245 8.57 -1.68 8.65
N LEU A 246 9.81 -1.76 9.15
CA LEU A 246 10.10 -1.39 10.55
C LEU A 246 9.84 0.09 10.82
N LYS A 247 10.05 0.97 9.83
CA LYS A 247 9.74 2.40 9.95
C LYS A 247 8.24 2.63 10.02
N VAL A 248 7.47 1.99 9.13
CA VAL A 248 6.00 2.06 9.13
C VAL A 248 5.43 1.56 10.46
N VAL A 249 5.91 0.43 10.98
CA VAL A 249 5.50 -0.09 12.30
C VAL A 249 5.76 0.94 13.41
N LYS A 250 6.93 1.59 13.42
CA LYS A 250 7.25 2.63 14.40
C LYS A 250 6.31 3.83 14.29
N THR A 251 6.03 4.29 13.06
CA THR A 251 5.12 5.41 12.82
C THR A 251 3.70 5.06 13.28
N VAL A 252 3.17 3.90 12.89
CA VAL A 252 1.84 3.43 13.30
C VAL A 252 1.74 3.29 14.82
N ALA A 253 2.75 2.73 15.47
CA ALA A 253 2.78 2.57 16.91
C ALA A 253 2.81 3.92 17.66
N LYS A 254 3.54 4.92 17.12
CA LYS A 254 3.61 6.26 17.71
C LYS A 254 2.33 7.07 17.50
N SER A 255 1.76 7.03 16.29
CA SER A 255 0.64 7.90 15.93
C SER A 255 -0.73 7.33 16.30
N GLY A 256 -0.90 6.00 16.22
CA GLY A 256 -2.20 5.34 16.43
C GLY A 256 -2.26 4.40 17.64
N GLY A 257 -1.17 4.29 18.39
CA GLY A 257 -1.09 3.42 19.57
C GLY A 257 -1.33 1.94 19.26
N ILE A 258 -1.86 1.20 20.24
CA ILE A 258 -2.01 -0.25 20.16
C ILE A 258 -3.11 -0.70 19.18
N ILE A 259 -4.19 0.07 19.03
CA ILE A 259 -5.33 -0.26 18.16
C ILE A 259 -4.86 -0.28 16.69
N SER A 260 -4.21 0.79 16.24
CA SER A 260 -3.66 0.86 14.89
C SER A 260 -2.57 -0.18 14.65
N LEU A 261 -1.78 -0.50 15.69
CA LEU A 261 -0.76 -1.55 15.59
C LEU A 261 -1.35 -2.95 15.41
N LEU A 262 -2.46 -3.27 16.09
CA LEU A 262 -3.19 -4.53 15.93
C LEU A 262 -3.83 -4.61 14.54
N TYR A 263 -4.45 -3.52 14.07
CA TYR A 263 -5.02 -3.45 12.73
C TYR A 263 -3.94 -3.63 11.65
N PHE A 264 -2.80 -2.94 11.82
CA PHE A 264 -1.64 -3.11 10.93
C PHE A 264 -1.06 -4.52 10.97
N THR A 265 -1.07 -5.17 12.14
CA THR A 265 -0.68 -6.59 12.27
C THR A 265 -1.61 -7.49 11.46
N ALA A 266 -2.92 -7.22 11.45
CA ALA A 266 -3.87 -7.96 10.62
C ALA A 266 -3.59 -7.75 9.12
N ILE A 267 -3.27 -6.52 8.70
CA ILE A 267 -2.88 -6.23 7.30
C ILE A 267 -1.61 -7.00 6.92
N ILE A 268 -0.56 -6.99 7.77
CA ILE A 268 0.66 -7.76 7.49
C ILE A 268 0.35 -9.26 7.45
N SER A 269 -0.54 -9.76 8.31
CA SER A 269 -0.94 -11.17 8.30
C SER A 269 -1.62 -11.58 6.99
N ILE A 270 -2.53 -10.74 6.47
CA ILE A 270 -3.17 -10.96 5.16
C ILE A 270 -2.14 -10.89 4.03
N ASN A 271 -1.23 -9.91 4.06
CA ASN A 271 -0.12 -9.81 3.12
C ASN A 271 0.71 -11.10 3.12
N LEU A 272 1.15 -11.57 4.29
CA LEU A 272 1.96 -12.78 4.42
C LEU A 272 1.24 -14.01 3.86
N ALA A 273 -0.07 -14.13 4.11
CA ALA A 273 -0.89 -15.19 3.51
C ALA A 273 -0.93 -15.10 1.97
N ILE A 274 -1.21 -13.92 1.41
CA ILE A 274 -1.31 -13.72 -0.04
C ILE A 274 0.04 -13.98 -0.71
N PHE A 275 1.13 -13.42 -0.19
CA PHE A 275 2.47 -13.64 -0.73
C PHE A 275 2.86 -15.12 -0.67
N ASN A 276 2.62 -15.82 0.45
CA ASN A 276 2.91 -17.24 0.55
C ASN A 276 2.01 -18.10 -0.35
N LEU A 277 0.85 -17.61 -0.78
CA LEU A 277 -0.03 -18.30 -1.73
C LEU A 277 0.36 -18.07 -3.20
N LEU A 278 1.19 -17.07 -3.50
CA LEU A 278 1.64 -16.84 -4.87
C LEU A 278 2.38 -18.07 -5.42
N PRO A 279 2.21 -18.40 -6.72
CA PRO A 279 2.87 -19.54 -7.36
C PRO A 279 4.36 -19.25 -7.64
N LEU A 280 5.07 -18.75 -6.63
CA LEU A 280 6.50 -18.45 -6.70
C LEU A 280 7.29 -19.60 -6.07
N PRO A 281 8.43 -19.99 -6.66
CA PRO A 281 9.27 -21.00 -6.03
C PRO A 281 9.83 -20.48 -4.70
N ALA A 282 10.24 -21.42 -3.85
CA ALA A 282 10.54 -21.26 -2.42
C ALA A 282 9.36 -20.95 -1.48
N LEU A 283 8.22 -20.48 -1.98
CA LEU A 283 7.01 -20.24 -1.17
C LEU A 283 6.07 -21.46 -1.19
N ASP A 284 5.10 -21.49 -0.25
CA ASP A 284 4.09 -22.56 -0.17
C ASP A 284 3.27 -22.67 -1.44
N GLY A 285 2.84 -21.55 -2.00
CA GLY A 285 2.04 -21.46 -3.22
C GLY A 285 2.73 -22.10 -4.42
N GLY A 286 4.07 -22.01 -4.50
CA GLY A 286 4.86 -22.76 -5.48
C GLY A 286 4.73 -24.27 -5.30
N ARG A 287 4.85 -24.78 -4.07
CA ARG A 287 4.69 -26.22 -3.78
C ARG A 287 3.25 -26.67 -4.01
N ILE A 288 2.28 -25.84 -3.62
CA ILE A 288 0.85 -26.05 -3.84
C ILE A 288 0.57 -26.20 -5.34
N LEU A 289 1.16 -25.35 -6.19
CA LEU A 289 1.03 -25.45 -7.64
C LEU A 289 1.46 -26.82 -8.15
N PHE A 290 2.62 -27.33 -7.74
CA PHE A 290 3.09 -28.66 -8.16
C PHE A 290 2.19 -29.79 -7.64
N VAL A 291 1.68 -29.67 -6.41
CA VAL A 291 0.70 -30.63 -5.87
C VAL A 291 -0.61 -30.60 -6.67
N ILE A 292 -1.10 -29.42 -7.07
CA ILE A 292 -2.28 -29.28 -7.94
C ILE A 292 -2.01 -29.91 -9.31
N LEU A 293 -0.87 -29.65 -9.94
CA LEU A 293 -0.49 -30.28 -11.21
C LEU A 293 -0.50 -31.82 -11.09
N GLU A 294 0.01 -32.35 -9.99
CA GLU A 294 -0.01 -33.78 -9.71
C GLU A 294 -1.44 -34.33 -9.53
N MET A 295 -2.34 -33.59 -8.87
CA MET A 295 -3.77 -33.94 -8.79
C MET A 295 -4.44 -33.98 -10.17
N LEU A 296 -4.03 -33.09 -11.07
CA LEU A 296 -4.45 -33.06 -12.49
C LEU A 296 -3.74 -34.11 -13.35
N LYS A 297 -2.94 -35.01 -12.74
CA LYS A 297 -2.14 -36.05 -13.40
C LYS A 297 -1.06 -35.52 -14.34
N ILE A 298 -0.68 -34.26 -14.20
CA ILE A 298 0.46 -33.66 -14.91
C ILE A 298 1.72 -34.01 -14.11
N LYS A 299 2.54 -34.91 -14.66
CA LYS A 299 3.76 -35.38 -14.01
C LYS A 299 4.89 -34.39 -14.25
N VAL A 300 5.32 -33.70 -13.20
CA VAL A 300 6.57 -32.96 -13.16
C VAL A 300 7.63 -33.82 -12.48
N ASN A 301 8.84 -33.86 -13.03
CA ASN A 301 9.94 -34.55 -12.39
C ASN A 301 10.28 -33.87 -11.05
N LYS A 302 10.34 -34.64 -9.97
CA LYS A 302 10.62 -34.12 -8.61
C LYS A 302 11.96 -33.40 -8.51
N ASN A 303 12.98 -33.85 -9.24
CA ASN A 303 14.28 -33.18 -9.28
C ASN A 303 14.17 -31.78 -9.94
N THR A 304 13.28 -31.65 -10.92
CA THR A 304 13.00 -30.37 -11.59
C THR A 304 12.22 -29.44 -10.66
N GLU A 305 11.20 -29.95 -9.98
CA GLU A 305 10.45 -29.22 -8.93
C GLU A 305 11.41 -28.64 -7.88
N GLU A 306 12.29 -29.47 -7.31
CA GLU A 306 13.27 -29.01 -6.33
C GLU A 306 14.27 -28.00 -6.87
N SER A 307 14.75 -28.20 -8.10
CA SER A 307 15.67 -27.26 -8.75
C SER A 307 15.01 -25.89 -8.93
N ILE A 308 13.74 -25.87 -9.34
CA ILE A 308 12.94 -24.65 -9.47
C ILE A 308 12.80 -23.95 -8.12
N HIS A 309 12.46 -24.69 -7.05
CA HIS A 309 12.37 -24.12 -5.69
C HIS A 309 13.72 -23.58 -5.19
N ARG A 310 14.83 -24.27 -5.46
CA ARG A 310 16.18 -23.83 -5.07
C ARG A 310 16.61 -22.56 -5.81
N ILE A 311 16.39 -22.51 -7.12
CA ILE A 311 16.69 -21.33 -7.95
C ILE A 311 15.84 -20.14 -7.49
N GLY A 312 14.53 -20.35 -7.27
CA GLY A 312 13.67 -19.30 -6.77
C GLY A 312 14.05 -18.82 -5.37
N LEU A 313 14.55 -19.69 -4.49
CA LEU A 313 15.09 -19.27 -3.18
C LEU A 313 16.29 -18.34 -3.35
N ILE A 314 17.24 -18.68 -4.23
CA ILE A 314 18.41 -17.85 -4.50
C ILE A 314 17.97 -16.50 -5.08
N PHE A 315 17.06 -16.50 -6.05
CA PHE A 315 16.51 -15.29 -6.64
C PHE A 315 15.80 -14.41 -5.59
N PHE A 316 14.98 -15.03 -4.73
CA PHE A 316 14.29 -14.34 -3.64
C PHE A 316 15.28 -13.70 -2.66
N LEU A 317 16.35 -14.40 -2.28
CA LEU A 317 17.40 -13.84 -1.41
C LEU A 317 18.11 -12.64 -2.06
N ILE A 318 18.41 -12.72 -3.36
CA ILE A 318 18.99 -11.60 -4.12
C ILE A 318 18.03 -10.41 -4.14
N LEU A 319 16.75 -10.66 -4.42
CA LEU A 319 15.72 -9.62 -4.42
C LEU A 319 15.57 -8.98 -3.03
N LEU A 320 15.58 -9.77 -1.97
CA LEU A 320 15.50 -9.29 -0.58
C LEU A 320 16.69 -8.38 -0.25
N VAL A 321 17.91 -8.76 -0.64
CA VAL A 321 19.10 -7.90 -0.49
C VAL A 321 18.93 -6.61 -1.30
N PHE A 322 18.49 -6.69 -2.55
CA PHE A 322 18.29 -5.52 -3.41
C PHE A 322 17.29 -4.52 -2.82
N ILE A 323 16.11 -4.98 -2.37
CA ILE A 323 15.09 -4.11 -1.77
C ILE A 323 15.57 -3.58 -0.42
N THR A 324 16.31 -4.37 0.36
CA THR A 324 16.91 -3.90 1.61
C THR A 324 17.95 -2.80 1.36
N LEU A 325 18.78 -2.91 0.32
CA LEU A 325 19.70 -1.85 -0.08
C LEU A 325 18.94 -0.60 -0.54
N ASN A 326 17.82 -0.77 -1.26
CA ASN A 326 16.93 0.34 -1.63
C ASN A 326 16.41 1.07 -0.38
N ASP A 327 15.99 0.36 0.66
CA ASP A 327 15.56 0.95 1.93
C ASP A 327 16.67 1.75 2.61
N VAL A 328 17.91 1.22 2.63
CA VAL A 328 19.06 1.88 3.26
C VAL A 328 19.44 3.15 2.51
N ILE A 329 19.45 3.12 1.19
CA ILE A 329 19.72 4.30 0.35
C ILE A 329 18.66 5.38 0.59
N ASN A 330 17.39 4.97 0.70
CA ASN A 330 16.26 5.88 0.90
C ASN A 330 15.96 6.18 2.39
N TRP A 331 16.81 5.77 3.33
CA TRP A 331 16.52 5.72 4.77
C TRP A 331 16.13 7.07 5.40
N LYS A 332 16.72 8.17 4.92
CA LYS A 332 16.46 9.53 5.44
C LYS A 332 15.06 10.05 5.07
N ARG A 333 14.34 9.43 4.14
CA ARG A 333 13.06 9.92 3.60
C ARG A 333 11.87 9.50 4.46
N ASP A 334 10.93 10.40 4.75
CA ASP A 334 9.72 10.07 5.51
C ASP A 334 8.82 9.14 4.68
N PRO A 335 8.27 8.04 5.24
CA PRO A 335 7.35 7.16 4.51
C PRO A 335 6.11 7.87 3.94
N LEU A 336 5.79 9.08 4.38
CA LEU A 336 4.71 9.91 3.83
C LEU A 336 5.14 10.81 2.66
N ASP A 337 6.42 10.83 2.28
CA ASP A 337 6.92 11.68 1.19
C ASP A 337 6.52 11.19 -0.21
N SER A 338 5.97 9.98 -0.35
CA SER A 338 5.43 9.46 -1.62
C SER A 338 4.12 10.13 -2.04
N ILE A 339 3.36 10.69 -1.09
CA ILE A 339 2.13 11.45 -1.33
C ILE A 339 2.46 12.92 -1.73
N LYS A 340 3.69 13.38 -1.48
CA LYS A 340 4.09 14.79 -1.61
C LYS A 340 4.58 15.22 -2.99
N ASN A 341 4.83 14.27 -3.90
CA ASN A 341 5.62 14.51 -5.13
C ASN A 341 4.84 14.33 -6.44
N GLU A 342 3.56 14.70 -6.49
CA GLU A 342 2.85 14.85 -7.77
C GLU A 342 3.30 16.11 -8.54
N LYS A 343 3.66 17.20 -7.85
CA LYS A 343 4.13 18.44 -8.50
C LYS A 343 5.49 18.35 -9.20
N GLU A 344 6.41 17.48 -8.74
CA GLU A 344 7.69 17.26 -9.43
C GLU A 344 7.52 16.53 -10.77
N ILE A 345 6.40 15.80 -10.94
CA ILE A 345 6.11 15.10 -12.19
C ILE A 345 5.50 16.06 -13.22
N GLU A 346 4.75 17.07 -12.78
CA GLU A 346 4.21 18.12 -13.67
C GLU A 346 5.31 19.06 -14.20
N GLU A 347 6.23 19.56 -13.36
CA GLU A 347 7.34 20.41 -13.82
C GLU A 347 8.26 19.69 -14.83
N VAL A 348 8.54 18.39 -14.62
CA VAL A 348 9.36 17.58 -15.54
C VAL A 348 8.60 17.23 -16.82
N MET A 349 7.26 17.17 -16.78
CA MET A 349 6.45 16.98 -17.99
C MET A 349 6.30 18.28 -18.79
N GLU A 350 6.20 19.45 -18.15
CA GLU A 350 6.20 20.75 -18.84
C GLU A 350 7.54 21.04 -19.53
N GLU A 351 8.68 20.78 -18.89
CA GLU A 351 10.00 20.93 -19.52
C GLU A 351 10.17 20.01 -20.75
N ARG A 352 9.62 18.79 -20.69
CA ARG A 352 9.69 17.82 -21.80
C ARG A 352 8.72 18.14 -22.94
N VAL A 353 7.59 18.78 -22.67
CA VAL A 353 6.66 19.24 -23.70
C VAL A 353 7.25 20.45 -24.45
N ILE A 354 7.95 21.34 -23.76
CA ILE A 354 8.63 22.49 -24.41
C ILE A 354 9.75 22.00 -25.35
N THR A 355 10.56 21.01 -24.95
CA THR A 355 11.62 20.47 -25.82
C THR A 355 11.10 19.64 -27.00
N ALA A 356 9.97 18.94 -26.84
CA ALA A 356 9.36 18.20 -27.95
C ALA A 356 8.75 19.14 -29.01
N THR A 357 8.22 20.29 -28.57
CA THR A 357 7.61 21.28 -29.46
C THR A 357 8.67 22.04 -30.28
N GLU A 358 9.85 22.32 -29.72
CA GLU A 358 10.97 22.93 -30.47
C GLU A 358 11.55 21.99 -31.55
N VAL A 359 11.59 20.67 -31.29
CA VAL A 359 12.10 19.68 -32.25
C VAL A 359 11.11 19.38 -33.39
N GLU A 360 9.80 19.53 -33.18
CA GLU A 360 8.79 19.41 -34.24
C GLU A 360 8.66 20.66 -35.12
N ILE A 361 8.96 21.86 -34.58
CA ILE A 361 8.95 23.12 -35.35
C ILE A 361 10.15 23.19 -36.30
N GLU A 362 11.33 22.68 -35.93
CA GLU A 362 12.48 22.62 -36.84
C GLU A 362 12.28 21.61 -37.99
N LYS A 363 11.58 20.50 -37.77
CA LYS A 363 11.37 19.47 -38.81
C LYS A 363 10.27 19.80 -39.84
N ASN A 364 9.32 20.66 -39.49
CA ASN A 364 8.21 21.00 -40.39
C ASN A 364 8.49 22.21 -41.31
N ASN A 365 9.59 22.93 -41.11
CA ASN A 365 9.99 24.04 -42.00
C ASN A 365 10.67 23.61 -43.31
N ASP A 366 11.05 22.34 -43.46
CA ASP A 366 11.71 21.82 -44.67
C ASP A 366 10.76 21.31 -45.76
N ASN A 367 9.43 21.35 -45.56
CA ASN A 367 8.45 20.76 -46.50
C ASN A 367 7.21 21.66 -46.78
N ILE A 368 7.41 22.91 -47.21
CA ILE A 368 6.31 23.75 -47.72
C ILE A 368 6.58 24.14 -49.19
N PRO A 369 5.69 23.82 -50.15
CA PRO A 369 5.78 24.27 -51.54
C PRO A 369 5.65 25.80 -51.66
N LEU A 370 6.40 26.38 -52.60
CA LEU A 370 6.73 27.81 -52.77
C LEU A 370 5.59 28.81 -53.06
N GLU A 371 4.30 28.47 -52.94
CA GLU A 371 3.23 29.35 -53.41
C GLU A 371 2.39 30.09 -52.35
N ASN A 372 2.76 30.02 -51.06
CA ASN A 372 2.04 30.73 -49.99
C ASN A 372 2.94 31.53 -49.03
N LYS A 373 4.06 32.09 -49.52
CA LYS A 373 4.98 32.87 -48.66
C LYS A 373 4.51 34.29 -48.30
N ASN A 374 3.51 34.86 -48.98
CA ASN A 374 3.17 36.28 -48.79
C ASN A 374 2.04 36.57 -47.79
N ASN A 375 1.39 35.55 -47.22
CA ASN A 375 0.34 35.75 -46.19
C ASN A 375 0.79 35.39 -44.76
N THR A 376 1.94 34.75 -44.59
CA THR A 376 2.48 34.39 -43.27
C THR A 376 3.41 35.43 -42.65
N GLU A 377 3.93 36.40 -43.42
CA GLU A 377 4.78 37.46 -42.86
C GLU A 377 3.99 38.49 -42.03
N ASN A 378 2.72 38.78 -42.38
CA ASN A 378 1.92 39.76 -41.64
C ASN A 378 1.38 39.25 -40.29
N LEU A 379 1.18 37.93 -40.11
CA LEU A 379 0.68 37.37 -38.84
C LEU A 379 1.80 37.17 -37.80
N ASN A 380 3.05 37.08 -38.24
CA ASN A 380 4.20 36.90 -37.34
C ASN A 380 4.74 38.23 -36.77
N GLU A 381 4.49 39.37 -37.43
CA GLU A 381 4.85 40.69 -36.89
C GLU A 381 3.89 41.18 -35.79
N GLU A 382 2.61 40.78 -35.79
CA GLU A 382 1.67 41.12 -34.72
C GLU A 382 1.92 40.31 -33.44
N LYS A 383 2.17 39.00 -33.55
CA LYS A 383 2.46 38.15 -32.37
C LYS A 383 3.80 38.45 -31.68
N ASN A 384 4.82 38.89 -32.44
CA ASN A 384 6.11 39.26 -31.87
C ASN A 384 6.11 40.63 -31.15
N LYS A 385 5.08 41.46 -31.36
CA LYS A 385 4.90 42.72 -30.60
C LYS A 385 4.22 42.50 -29.25
N GLU A 386 3.29 41.55 -29.14
CA GLU A 386 2.65 41.20 -27.86
C GLU A 386 3.61 40.52 -26.88
N TYR A 387 4.44 39.57 -27.35
CA TYR A 387 5.39 38.86 -26.47
C TYR A 387 6.55 39.72 -25.92
N LYS A 388 6.87 40.85 -26.56
CA LYS A 388 7.91 41.78 -26.05
C LYS A 388 7.38 42.80 -25.03
N PHE A 389 6.06 42.97 -24.89
CA PHE A 389 5.49 43.94 -23.95
C PHE A 389 5.38 43.38 -22.52
N GLU A 390 5.12 42.08 -22.33
CA GLU A 390 4.98 41.49 -20.99
C GLU A 390 6.32 41.24 -20.28
N LYS A 391 7.44 41.09 -21.00
CA LYS A 391 8.76 40.83 -20.39
C LYS A 391 9.49 42.07 -19.83
N ASN A 392 9.01 43.28 -20.11
CA ASN A 392 9.69 44.53 -19.74
C ASN A 392 9.03 45.33 -18.61
N SER A 393 7.98 44.83 -17.96
CA SER A 393 7.30 45.55 -16.88
C SER A 393 7.15 44.70 -15.62
N GLY A 394 8.20 44.64 -14.79
CA GLY A 394 8.06 44.07 -13.45
C GLY A 394 9.34 43.72 -12.69
N GLY A 395 10.47 44.39 -12.94
CA GLY A 395 11.68 44.21 -12.15
C GLY A 395 12.27 45.53 -11.70
N ILE A 396 11.84 46.08 -10.56
CA ILE A 396 12.59 47.06 -9.75
C ILE A 396 12.19 46.91 -8.26
N ASN A 397 12.97 46.22 -7.44
CA ASN A 397 13.82 46.89 -6.44
C ASN A 397 14.73 45.93 -5.66
N GLU A 398 16.00 46.31 -5.68
CA GLU A 398 17.14 45.77 -4.96
C GLU A 398 17.17 46.20 -3.47
N ARG A 399 17.90 45.39 -2.67
CA ARG A 399 18.65 45.72 -1.43
C ARG A 399 17.84 46.02 -0.16
N TYR A 400 18.09 45.23 0.89
CA TYR A 400 19.11 45.57 1.89
C TYR A 400 19.61 44.29 2.60
N SER A 401 20.93 44.11 2.62
CA SER A 401 21.63 43.24 3.56
C SER A 401 22.09 44.04 4.76
N LYS A 402 21.89 43.49 5.96
CA LYS A 402 22.92 43.29 6.98
C LYS A 402 22.42 42.33 8.05
#